data_AF-A0A9E1YTR3-F1
#
_entry.id   AF-A0A9E1YTR3-F1
#
_cell.length_a   1.000
_cell.length_b   1.000
_cell.length_c   1.000
_cell.angle_alpha   90.00
_cell.angle_beta   90.00
_cell.angle_gamma   90.00
#
_symmetry.space_group_name_H-M   'P 1'
#
loop_
_entity.id
_entity.type
_entity.pdbx_description
1 polymer ?
#
loop_
_entity_poly.entity_id
_entity_poly.type
_entity_poly.pdbx_seq_one_letter_code
_entity_poly.pdbx_strand_id
1 'polypeptide(L)' 'DPDTPGEPVTLCRHGNPNVLTRDFGTSKLAQGPSAQTCLVEIEPWQGAVPEVRSFEPPEIVVR' A
#
# COMPACT_ATOMS: atom_id res chain seq x y z
N ASP A 1 2.80 -3.91 4.09
CA ASP A 1 2.53 -3.97 5.53
C ASP A 1 1.35 -3.10 5.87
N PRO A 2 0.13 -3.66 5.79
CA PRO A 2 -1.08 -2.98 6.24
C PRO A 2 -1.03 -2.78 7.76
N ASP A 3 -1.49 -1.63 8.23
CA ASP A 3 -1.66 -1.37 9.66
C ASP A 3 -2.61 -2.38 10.32
N THR A 4 -3.78 -2.58 9.70
CA THR A 4 -4.75 -3.61 10.06
C THR A 4 -4.88 -4.66 8.95
N PRO A 5 -4.23 -5.84 9.08
CA PRO A 5 -4.35 -6.91 8.10
C PRO A 5 -5.80 -7.38 7.92
N GLY A 6 -6.24 -7.52 6.67
CA GLY A 6 -7.61 -7.96 6.32
C GLY A 6 -8.61 -6.82 6.13
N GLU A 7 -8.26 -5.59 6.50
CA GLU A 7 -9.10 -4.41 6.22
C GLU A 7 -8.79 -3.83 4.83
N PRO A 8 -9.81 -3.61 3.97
CA PRO A 8 -9.60 -3.12 2.59
C PRO A 8 -8.97 -1.73 2.50
N VAL A 9 -9.16 -0.88 3.50
CA VAL A 9 -8.67 0.50 3.53
C VAL A 9 -7.90 0.74 4.83
N THR A 10 -6.59 0.49 4.77
CA THR A 10 -5.68 0.61 5.91
C THR A 10 -4.40 1.30 5.48
N LEU A 11 -3.74 1.99 6.41
CA LEU A 11 -2.45 2.63 6.15
C LEU A 11 -1.35 1.60 5.89
N CYS A 12 -0.36 1.98 5.09
CA CYS A 12 0.83 1.20 4.84
C CYS A 12 1.97 1.69 5.73
N ARG A 13 2.44 0.86 6.67
CA ARG A 13 3.50 1.23 7.61
C ARG A 13 4.88 1.33 6.96
N HIS A 14 5.11 0.54 5.91
CA HIS A 14 6.42 0.42 5.24
C HIS A 14 6.66 1.45 4.12
N GLY A 15 5.61 2.04 3.54
CA GLY A 15 5.75 3.03 2.46
C GLY A 15 5.77 2.45 1.04
N ASN A 16 4.97 1.43 0.74
CA ASN A 16 4.72 1.01 -0.65
C ASN A 16 3.96 2.13 -1.40
N PRO A 17 4.55 2.79 -2.42
CA PRO A 17 3.90 3.91 -3.11
C PRO A 17 2.64 3.49 -3.89
N ASN A 18 2.56 2.23 -4.31
CA ASN A 18 1.43 1.74 -5.11
C ASN A 18 0.12 1.64 -4.31
N VAL A 19 0.15 1.84 -2.99
CA VAL A 19 -1.08 1.98 -2.19
C VAL A 19 -1.85 3.26 -2.51
N LEU A 20 -1.20 4.25 -3.12
CA LEU A 20 -1.80 5.51 -3.55
C LEU A 20 -2.12 5.52 -5.05
N THR A 21 -1.60 4.57 -5.81
CA THR A 21 -1.74 4.57 -7.28
C THR A 21 -3.08 4.00 -7.69
N ARG A 22 -3.69 4.63 -8.68
CA ARG A 22 -4.90 4.11 -9.34
C ARG A 22 -4.57 2.86 -10.15
N ASP A 23 -5.38 1.82 -9.98
CA ASP A 23 -5.38 0.66 -10.87
C ASP A 23 -6.31 0.91 -12.07
N PHE A 24 -5.74 1.40 -13.18
CA PHE A 24 -6.48 1.66 -14.41
C PHE A 24 -5.60 1.49 -15.64
N GLY A 25 -6.17 0.94 -16.71
CA GLY A 25 -5.47 0.73 -17.98
C GLY A 25 -5.15 2.05 -18.70
N THR A 26 -4.01 2.10 -19.41
CA THR A 26 -3.59 3.29 -20.17
C THR A 26 -4.59 3.72 -21.25
N SER A 27 -5.23 2.76 -21.92
CA SER A 27 -6.30 3.00 -22.91
C SER A 27 -7.14 1.75 -23.14
N LYS A 28 -8.30 1.91 -23.80
CA LYS A 28 -9.16 0.77 -24.20
C LYS A 28 -8.41 -0.30 -25.01
N LEU A 29 -7.42 0.11 -25.80
CA LEU A 29 -6.63 -0.77 -26.65
C LEU A 29 -5.49 -1.46 -25.89
N ALA A 30 -4.62 -0.68 -25.23
CA ALA A 30 -3.36 -1.19 -24.70
C ALA A 30 -3.48 -1.84 -23.32
N GLN A 31 -4.40 -1.35 -22.47
CA GLN A 31 -4.63 -1.86 -21.11
C GLN A 31 -3.35 -2.05 -20.27
N GLY A 32 -2.32 -1.22 -20.51
CA GLY A 32 -1.09 -1.25 -19.72
C GLY A 32 -1.25 -0.51 -18.38
N PRO A 33 -0.29 -0.64 -17.45
CA PRO A 33 -0.34 0.05 -16.16
C PRO A 33 -0.18 1.57 -16.33
N SER A 34 -0.94 2.34 -15.55
CA SER A 34 -0.87 3.82 -15.52
C SER A 34 -0.48 4.40 -14.15
N ALA A 35 0.15 3.59 -13.30
CA ALA A 35 0.44 3.92 -11.89
C ALA A 35 1.32 5.17 -11.69
N GLN A 36 2.15 5.54 -12.67
CA GLN A 36 3.07 6.69 -12.56
C GLN A 36 2.37 8.05 -12.73
N THR A 37 1.08 8.08 -13.03
CA THR A 37 0.26 9.30 -13.01
C THR A 37 -0.63 9.29 -11.77
N CYS A 38 -0.15 9.91 -10.69
CA CYS A 38 -0.81 9.96 -9.39
C CYS A 38 -0.64 11.35 -8.77
N LEU A 39 -1.73 11.93 -8.26
CA LEU A 39 -1.72 13.17 -7.48
C LEU A 39 -1.79 12.79 -6.00
N VAL A 40 -0.97 13.45 -5.18
CA VAL A 40 -0.86 13.20 -3.75
C VAL A 40 -0.81 14.52 -2.99
N GLU A 41 -1.19 14.47 -1.71
CA GLU A 41 -0.97 15.52 -0.72
C GLU A 41 -0.12 14.91 0.41
N ILE A 42 0.67 15.73 1.09
CA ILE A 42 1.52 15.27 2.20
C ILE A 42 1.38 16.20 3.41
N GLU A 43 1.45 15.62 4.60
CA GLU A 43 1.47 16.36 5.86
C GLU A 43 2.47 15.73 6.85
N PRO A 44 2.96 16.50 7.85
CA PRO A 44 3.75 15.92 8.93
C PRO A 44 2.95 14.88 9.73
N TRP A 45 3.55 13.72 9.97
CA TRP A 45 2.95 12.70 10.84
C TRP A 45 2.94 13.16 12.29
N GLN A 46 1.75 13.15 12.92
CA GLN A 46 1.56 13.61 14.30
C GLN A 46 1.45 12.45 15.32
N GLY A 47 1.44 11.20 14.86
CA GLY A 47 1.34 10.02 15.72
C GLY A 47 2.70 9.43 16.12
N ALA A 48 2.66 8.35 16.90
CA ALA A 48 3.82 7.49 17.05
C ALA A 48 4.18 6.83 15.70
N VAL A 49 5.46 6.69 15.40
CA VAL A 49 5.90 5.99 14.19
C VAL A 49 5.60 4.49 14.36
N PRO A 50 4.77 3.87 13.50
CA PRO A 50 4.46 2.45 13.62
C PRO A 50 5.67 1.58 13.26
N GLU A 51 5.80 0.44 13.93
CA GLU A 51 6.82 -0.56 13.61
C GLU A 51 6.56 -1.21 12.25
N VAL A 52 7.63 -1.40 11.47
CA VAL A 52 7.59 -2.05 10.15
C VAL A 52 7.65 -3.56 10.32
N ARG A 53 6.61 -4.26 9.86
CA ARG A 53 6.48 -5.74 9.94
C ARG A 53 6.70 -6.44 8.61
N SER A 54 6.94 -5.72 7.50
CA SER A 54 7.10 -6.31 6.15
C SER A 54 8.14 -7.44 6.06
N PHE A 55 9.11 -7.45 6.97
CA PHE A 55 10.25 -8.38 6.97
C PHE A 55 10.11 -9.47 8.03
N GLU A 56 9.05 -9.43 8.83
CA GLU A 56 8.73 -10.47 9.80
C GLU A 56 8.12 -11.67 9.06
N PRO A 57 8.56 -12.90 9.37
CA PRO A 57 7.91 -14.09 8.82
C PRO A 57 6.48 -14.23 9.38
N PRO A 58 5.54 -14.80 8.61
CA PRO A 58 4.22 -15.12 9.13
C PRO A 58 4.28 -16.23 10.18
N GLU A 59 3.29 -16.29 11.06
CA GLU A 59 3.11 -17.42 11.96
C GLU A 59 2.75 -18.68 11.15
N ILE A 60 3.50 -19.76 11.37
CA ILE A 60 3.25 -21.05 10.72
C ILE A 60 2.30 -21.84 11.60
N VAL A 61 1.06 -22.00 11.14
CA VAL A 61 0.03 -22.78 11.85
C VAL A 61 0.03 -24.22 11.32
N VAL A 62 0.20 -25.21 12.21
CA VAL A 62 0.10 -26.63 11.86
C VAL A 62 -1.39 -26.99 11.74
N ARG A 63 -1.76 -27.60 10.61
CA ARG A 63 -3.14 -28.00 10.30
C ARG A 63 -3.51 -29.34 10.93
#